data_AF-A0A355DPK7-F1
#
_entry.id   AF-A0A355DPK7-F1
#
_cell.length_a   1.000
_cell.length_b   1.000
_cell.length_c   1.000
_cell.angle_alpha   90.00
_cell.angle_beta   90.00
_cell.angle_gamma   90.00
#
_symmetry.space_group_name_H-M   'P 1'
#
loop_
_entity.id
_entity.type
_entity.pdbx_description
1 polymer ?
#
loop_
_entity_poly.entity_id
_entity_poly.type
_entity_poly.pdbx_seq_one_letter_code
_entity_poly.pdbx_strand_id
1 'polypeptide(L)' 'MHNFIPPDRYFPYLTWTDIQAMPDKENTVIIQPVGAIEQHGTHLPLIVDS' A
#
# COMPACT_ATOMS: atom_id res chain seq x y z
N MET A 1 3.13 -3.29 -8.38
CA MET A 1 3.32 -2.34 -7.25
C MET A 1 2.15 -2.39 -6.26
N HIS A 2 0.90 -2.39 -6.72
CA HIS A 2 -0.27 -2.49 -5.81
C HIS A 2 -0.70 -3.93 -5.45
N ASN A 3 0.04 -4.96 -5.91
CA ASN A 3 -0.23 -6.39 -5.64
C ASN A 3 -1.73 -6.74 -5.80
N PHE A 4 -2.37 -7.22 -4.73
CA PHE A 4 -3.78 -7.59 -4.68
C PHE A 4 -4.71 -6.44 -4.25
N ILE A 5 -4.16 -5.27 -3.91
CA ILE A 5 -4.94 -4.10 -3.51
C ILE A 5 -5.60 -3.54 -4.77
N PRO A 6 -6.94 -3.34 -4.81
CA PRO A 6 -7.60 -2.70 -5.94
C PRO A 6 -6.98 -1.34 -6.26
N PRO A 7 -6.76 -0.97 -7.54
CA PRO A 7 -6.09 0.27 -7.92
C PRO A 7 -6.74 1.53 -7.34
N ASP A 8 -8.08 1.57 -7.25
CA ASP A 8 -8.88 2.65 -6.67
C ASP A 8 -8.72 2.77 -5.13
N ARG A 9 -8.12 1.78 -4.50
CA ARG A 9 -7.80 1.76 -3.06
C ARG A 9 -6.31 1.86 -2.76
N TYR A 10 -5.46 1.90 -3.79
CA TYR A 10 -4.01 1.97 -3.61
C TYR A 10 -3.55 3.44 -3.55
N PHE A 11 -3.35 3.95 -2.34
CA PHE A 11 -3.07 5.37 -2.08
C PHE A 11 -2.01 6.01 -3.01
N PRO A 12 -0.87 5.37 -3.32
CA PRO A 12 0.12 5.95 -4.25
C PRO A 12 -0.36 6.21 -5.68
N TYR A 13 -1.52 5.66 -6.07
CA TYR A 13 -2.11 5.89 -7.40
C TYR A 13 -3.09 7.05 -7.43
N LEU A 14 -3.49 7.57 -6.27
CA LEU A 14 -4.46 8.66 -6.17
C LEU A 14 -3.74 10.00 -6.28
N THR A 15 -4.29 10.90 -7.07
CA THR A 15 -3.84 12.29 -7.09
C THR A 15 -4.36 13.02 -5.87
N TRP A 16 -3.75 14.16 -5.54
CA TRP A 16 -4.25 15.01 -4.45
C TRP A 16 -5.68 15.50 -4.73
N THR A 17 -6.08 15.68 -5.99
CA THR A 17 -7.45 16.05 -6.36
C THR A 17 -8.43 14.92 -6.09
N ASP A 18 -8.04 13.66 -6.33
CA ASP A 18 -8.86 12.50 -6.00
C ASP A 18 -9.08 12.42 -4.48
N ILE A 19 -8.00 12.62 -3.70
CA ILE A 19 -8.06 12.67 -2.23
C ILE A 19 -8.94 13.82 -1.74
N GLN A 20 -8.82 15.00 -2.34
CA GLN A 20 -9.63 16.17 -1.97
C GLN A 20 -11.13 15.94 -2.26
N ALA A 21 -11.44 15.23 -3.34
CA ALA A 21 -12.81 14.93 -3.76
C ALA A 21 -13.44 13.73 -3.02
N MET A 22 -12.71 13.07 -2.11
CA MET A 22 -13.24 11.92 -1.36
C MET A 22 -14.44 12.32 -0.48
N PRO A 23 -15.57 11.59 -0.56
CA PRO A 23 -16.80 11.96 0.13
C PRO A 23 -16.73 11.84 1.66
N ASP A 24 -15.89 10.93 2.18
CA ASP A 24 -15.72 10.69 3.63
C ASP A 24 -14.24 10.73 4.03
N LYS A 25 -13.51 11.70 3.48
CA LYS A 25 -12.06 11.84 3.62
C LYS A 25 -11.59 11.82 5.08
N GLU A 26 -12.31 12.51 5.96
CA GLU A 26 -11.93 12.66 7.39
C GLU A 26 -12.07 11.36 8.19
N ASN A 27 -12.89 10.41 7.73
CA ASN A 27 -13.07 9.10 8.39
C ASN A 27 -12.44 7.94 7.62
N THR A 28 -11.80 8.22 6.48
CA THR A 28 -11.14 7.20 5.65
C THR A 28 -9.89 6.69 6.35
N VAL A 29 -9.81 5.37 6.57
CA VAL A 29 -8.66 4.73 7.22
C VAL A 29 -7.51 4.54 6.22
N ILE A 30 -6.31 4.99 6.59
CA ILE A 30 -5.06 4.71 5.87
C ILE A 30 -4.37 3.51 6.51
N ILE A 31 -3.96 2.55 5.68
CA ILE A 31 -3.16 1.39 6.08
C ILE A 31 -1.76 1.58 5.52
N GLN A 32 -0.76 1.62 6.39
CA GLN A 32 0.66 1.62 6.04
C GLN A 32 1.26 0.25 6.37
N PRO A 33 1.46 -0.64 5.39
CA PRO A 33 2.26 -1.83 5.59
C PRO A 33 3.69 -1.42 6.00
N VAL A 34 4.23 -2.11 7.00
CA VAL A 34 5.61 -1.95 7.46
C VAL A 34 6.25 -3.33 7.41
N GLY A 35 7.25 -3.47 6.55
CA GLY A 35 8.01 -4.70 6.38
C GLY A 35 9.49 -4.50 6.67
N ALA A 36 10.29 -5.49 6.29
CA ALA A 36 11.74 -5.48 6.37
C ALA A 36 12.38 -5.96 5.06
N ILE A 37 13.69 -5.77 4.98
CA ILE A 37 14.55 -6.44 3.98
C ILE A 37 15.42 -7.42 4.77
N GLU A 38 15.10 -8.70 4.70
CA GLU A 38 15.76 -9.71 5.51
C GLU A 38 15.87 -11.08 4.83
N GLN A 39 16.85 -11.87 5.28
CA GLN A 39 17.16 -13.17 4.70
C GLN A 39 16.09 -14.21 5.04
N HIS A 40 15.40 -14.73 4.02
CA HIS A 40 14.35 -15.75 4.14
C HIS A 40 14.82 -17.17 3.76
N GLY A 41 16.08 -17.49 4.05
CA GLY A 41 16.71 -18.74 3.63
C GLY A 41 17.05 -18.79 2.14
N THR A 42 17.52 -19.93 1.63
CA THR A 42 18.05 -20.05 0.26
C THR A 42 17.00 -20.08 -0.84
N HIS A 43 15.71 -20.08 -0.48
CA HIS A 43 14.60 -20.38 -1.39
C HIS A 43 13.60 -19.24 -1.53
N LEU A 44 13.73 -18.16 -0.76
CA LEU A 44 12.82 -17.03 -0.78
C LEU A 44 13.55 -15.70 -0.99
N PRO A 45 12.91 -14.70 -1.64
CA PRO A 45 13.47 -13.36 -1.81
C PRO A 45 13.67 -12.61 -0.48
N LEU A 46 14.50 -11.57 -0.50
CA LEU A 46 14.76 -10.72 0.67
C LEU A 46 13.58 -9.81 1.08
N ILE A 47 12.57 -9.66 0.22
CA ILE A 47 11.48 -8.68 0.36
C ILE A 47 10.15 -9.32 0.75
N VAL A 48 10.17 -10.53 1.31
CA VAL A 48 8.95 -11.29 1.63
C VAL A 48 8.04 -10.54 2.61
N ASP A 49 8.60 -9.69 3.46
CA ASP A 49 7.85 -8.93 4.47
C ASP A 49 7.12 -7.70 3.93
N SER A 50 7.26 -7.38 2.63
CA SER A 50 6.77 -6.13 2.01
C SER A 50 5.44 -6.27 1.26
#